data_AF-A0A1M6JAA9-F1
#
_entry.id   AF-A0A1M6JAA9-F1
#
_cell.length_a   1.000
_cell.length_b   1.000
_cell.length_c   1.000
_cell.angle_alpha   90.00
_cell.angle_beta   90.00
_cell.angle_gamma   90.00
#
_symmetry.space_group_name_H-M   'P 1'
#
loop_
_entity.id
_entity.type
_entity.pdbx_description
1 polymer ?
#
loop_
_entity_poly.entity_id
_entity_poly.type
_entity_poly.pdbx_seq_one_letter_code
_entity_poly.pdbx_strand_id
1 'polypeptide(L)'
;MYVNGSLIKNINENSLINFLKSKGCIKGEGESGKDTTLWIGELLDNKRITSTELNEFLFQELFYGRSNMINIFEIVSCKKMRDEQVWNERLSESYNINSTNFNEIISTVVHQDTPIKIVAMNTLVDEEGKVICVDIILARYIQINLNGRQSSSCCFIPIKFDLDNKLLIIKIRNQYGIPEKEHRPKATLDKIFEDFKLVMDFETITHDYKHQKVLYNMSKGLLEELYNIVPNYNSLTEMDEYIEGFINNVIDNMDIINVEDDAQGKKIINKGVIDLKDEINKVLQQLVVADYFFNEDIDLFSKNNVSAVITSIKFNDKEKNTARLAGEDNAKVIVCSRTFMSMRKSIEAVENVFALSIAHKRKSDSIEVKFDASEKDRLSILILNQKNYTEEDYNKIWRMYKKYEKKSFNTIERYRKEYVG
;
A
#
# COMPACT_ATOMS: atom_id res chain seq x y z
N MET A 1 13.54 35.68 -0.61
CA MET A 1 13.10 34.69 0.39
C MET A 1 13.87 33.42 0.14
N TYR A 2 14.49 32.83 1.16
CA TYR A 2 15.23 31.57 1.01
C TYR A 2 14.27 30.38 1.07
N VAL A 3 14.41 29.44 0.12
CA VAL A 3 13.64 28.18 0.09
C VAL A 3 14.60 27.02 0.30
N ASN A 4 14.32 26.18 1.29
CA ASN A 4 15.19 25.05 1.63
C ASN A 4 15.22 24.02 0.49
N GLY A 5 16.39 23.75 -0.08
CA GLY A 5 16.53 22.75 -1.15
C GLY A 5 16.14 21.32 -0.75
N SER A 6 16.16 20.99 0.54
CA SER A 6 15.64 19.70 1.03
C SER A 6 14.13 19.58 0.83
N LEU A 7 13.37 20.67 0.88
CA LEU A 7 11.93 20.67 0.60
C LEU A 7 11.67 20.21 -0.85
N ILE A 8 12.38 20.80 -1.81
CA ILE A 8 12.23 20.46 -3.24
C ILE A 8 12.58 18.98 -3.49
N LYS A 9 13.55 18.44 -2.76
CA LYS A 9 13.88 17.01 -2.86
C LYS A 9 12.71 16.12 -2.39
N ASN A 10 11.90 16.54 -1.42
CA ASN A 10 10.80 15.74 -0.88
C ASN A 10 9.52 15.77 -1.73
N ILE A 11 9.42 16.66 -2.72
CA ILE A 11 8.26 16.75 -3.63
C ILE A 11 8.64 16.34 -5.05
N ASN A 12 7.66 16.21 -5.94
CA ASN A 12 7.95 16.09 -7.35
C ASN A 12 8.15 17.46 -8.02
N GLU A 13 9.33 17.64 -8.60
CA GLU A 13 9.70 18.88 -9.28
C GLU A 13 8.82 19.17 -10.52
N ASN A 14 8.39 18.15 -11.28
CA ASN A 14 7.48 18.36 -12.41
C ASN A 14 6.09 18.79 -11.93
N SER A 15 5.58 18.24 -10.82
CA SER A 15 4.33 18.71 -10.20
C SER A 15 4.43 20.17 -9.82
N LEU A 16 5.53 20.57 -9.18
CA LEU A 16 5.79 21.96 -8.81
C LEU A 16 5.86 22.87 -10.04
N ILE A 17 6.62 22.49 -11.07
CA ILE A 17 6.73 23.27 -12.31
C ILE A 17 5.35 23.44 -12.97
N ASN A 18 4.53 22.39 -13.00
CA ASN A 18 3.19 22.46 -13.57
C ASN A 18 2.27 23.38 -12.76
N PHE A 19 2.35 23.34 -11.42
CA PHE A 19 1.66 24.27 -10.55
C PHE A 19 2.08 25.73 -10.81
N LEU A 20 3.38 26.01 -10.87
CA LEU A 20 3.89 27.35 -11.17
C LEU A 20 3.42 27.84 -12.54
N LYS A 21 3.45 26.98 -13.58
CA LYS A 21 2.89 27.30 -14.90
C LYS A 21 1.40 27.64 -14.85
N SER A 22 0.62 26.89 -14.05
CA SER A 22 -0.81 27.17 -13.88
C SER A 22 -1.09 28.53 -13.24
N LYS A 23 -0.12 29.07 -12.50
CA LYS A 23 -0.12 30.43 -11.91
C LYS A 23 0.51 31.48 -12.85
N GLY A 24 0.78 31.14 -14.11
CA GLY A 24 1.44 32.04 -15.06
C GLY A 24 2.94 32.24 -14.82
N CYS A 25 3.54 31.47 -13.91
CA CYS A 25 4.98 31.53 -13.63
C CYS A 25 5.74 30.61 -14.59
N ILE A 26 6.20 31.17 -15.70
CA ILE A 26 7.05 30.50 -16.69
C ILE A 26 8.45 31.12 -16.63
N LYS A 27 9.49 30.28 -16.72
CA LYS A 27 10.89 30.75 -16.80
C LYS A 27 11.08 31.53 -18.11
N GLY A 28 11.49 32.78 -18.01
CA GLY A 28 11.93 33.59 -19.17
C GLY A 28 13.34 33.23 -19.63
N GLU A 29 13.82 33.87 -20.72
CA GLU A 29 15.16 33.64 -21.29
C GLU A 29 16.30 33.84 -20.27
N GLY A 30 16.16 34.81 -19.34
CA GLY A 30 17.13 35.06 -18.26
C GLY A 30 16.95 34.19 -16.99
N GLU A 31 15.90 33.37 -16.94
CA GLU A 31 15.63 32.43 -15.83
C GLU A 31 15.90 30.98 -16.24
N SER A 32 16.14 30.74 -17.54
CA SER A 32 16.50 29.44 -18.09
C SER A 32 17.82 28.97 -17.49
N GLY A 33 17.83 27.78 -16.88
CA GLY A 33 18.99 27.21 -16.18
C GLY A 33 19.18 27.65 -14.72
N LYS A 34 18.35 28.58 -14.19
CA LYS A 34 18.38 28.88 -12.75
C LYS A 34 17.95 27.67 -11.91
N ASP A 35 18.65 27.48 -10.80
CA ASP A 35 18.28 26.51 -9.76
C ASP A 35 16.85 26.76 -9.27
N THR A 36 16.09 25.69 -9.08
CA THR A 36 14.67 25.75 -8.76
C THR A 36 14.41 26.44 -7.42
N THR A 37 15.28 26.29 -6.42
CA THR A 37 15.11 26.96 -5.12
C THR A 37 15.28 28.47 -5.22
N LEU A 38 16.29 28.91 -5.97
CA LEU A 38 16.54 30.33 -6.23
C LEU A 38 15.40 30.95 -7.01
N TRP A 39 14.91 30.26 -8.04
CA TRP A 39 13.80 30.74 -8.84
C TRP A 39 12.54 30.93 -8.01
N ILE A 40 12.17 29.97 -7.16
CA ILE A 40 11.01 30.12 -6.26
C ILE A 40 11.20 31.30 -5.30
N GLY A 41 12.40 31.47 -4.76
CA GLY A 41 12.72 32.61 -3.90
C GLY A 41 12.46 33.96 -4.59
N GLU A 42 12.88 34.10 -5.85
CA GLU A 42 12.60 35.28 -6.67
C GLU A 42 11.12 35.45 -6.99
N LEU A 43 10.38 34.35 -7.27
CA LEU A 43 8.93 34.42 -7.52
C LEU A 43 8.18 34.95 -6.29
N LEU A 44 8.60 34.55 -5.09
CA LEU A 44 8.03 35.00 -3.82
C LEU A 44 8.40 36.47 -3.54
N ASP A 45 9.67 36.85 -3.72
CA ASP A 45 10.13 38.23 -3.50
C ASP A 45 9.44 39.23 -4.44
N ASN A 46 9.24 38.82 -5.70
CA ASN A 46 8.56 39.62 -6.71
C ASN A 46 7.03 39.49 -6.66
N LYS A 47 6.47 38.78 -5.67
CA LYS A 47 5.02 38.55 -5.48
C LYS A 47 4.31 37.97 -6.71
N ARG A 48 5.02 37.21 -7.54
CA ARG A 48 4.45 36.45 -8.67
C ARG A 48 3.65 35.24 -8.18
N ILE A 49 3.98 34.76 -6.99
CA ILE A 49 3.22 33.78 -6.22
C ILE A 49 3.26 34.17 -4.75
N THR A 50 2.21 33.87 -4.00
CA THR A 50 2.19 34.10 -2.55
C THR A 50 2.73 32.89 -1.78
N SER A 51 3.26 33.12 -0.58
CA SER A 51 3.67 32.03 0.33
C SER A 51 2.49 31.12 0.67
N THR A 52 1.28 31.66 0.83
CA THR A 52 0.05 30.91 1.08
C THR A 52 -0.24 29.92 -0.04
N GLU A 53 -0.29 30.37 -1.30
CA GLU A 53 -0.57 29.50 -2.44
C GLU A 53 0.48 28.38 -2.59
N LEU A 54 1.75 28.71 -2.38
CA LEU A 54 2.81 27.71 -2.46
C LEU A 54 2.75 26.71 -1.28
N ASN A 55 2.47 27.18 -0.07
CA ASN A 55 2.28 26.33 1.11
C ASN A 55 1.08 25.39 0.96
N GLU A 56 -0.03 25.84 0.37
CA GLU A 56 -1.19 24.98 0.06
C GLU A 56 -0.84 23.89 -0.94
N PHE A 57 -0.12 24.23 -2.02
CA PHE A 57 0.38 23.26 -2.98
C PHE A 57 1.30 22.22 -2.31
N LEU A 58 2.26 22.71 -1.51
CA LEU A 58 3.22 21.86 -0.81
C LEU A 58 2.53 20.93 0.19
N PHE A 59 1.50 21.41 0.87
CA PHE A 59 0.74 20.58 1.82
C PHE A 59 0.19 19.34 1.12
N GLN A 60 -0.48 19.52 -0.02
CA GLN A 60 -1.04 18.42 -0.80
C GLN A 60 0.04 17.52 -1.41
N GLU A 61 1.07 18.11 -2.01
CA GLU A 61 2.15 17.35 -2.66
C GLU A 61 3.00 16.55 -1.66
N LEU A 62 3.15 17.03 -0.42
CA LEU A 62 3.82 16.30 0.65
C LEU A 62 2.95 15.19 1.23
N PHE A 63 1.64 15.42 1.42
CA PHE A 63 0.69 14.39 1.88
C PHE A 63 0.60 13.21 0.92
N TYR A 64 0.77 13.49 -0.37
CA TYR A 64 0.75 12.53 -1.45
C TYR A 64 2.11 12.55 -2.17
N GLY A 65 2.14 12.41 -3.50
CA GLY A 65 3.36 12.56 -4.27
C GLY A 65 4.41 11.51 -3.89
N ARG A 66 5.48 11.94 -3.22
CA ARG A 66 6.64 11.09 -2.86
C ARG A 66 6.52 10.38 -1.51
N SER A 67 5.51 10.67 -0.71
CA SER A 67 5.26 10.02 0.59
C SER A 67 4.70 8.62 0.40
N ASN A 68 5.53 7.71 -0.11
CA ASN A 68 5.13 6.42 -0.64
C ASN A 68 5.15 5.25 0.36
N MET A 69 5.73 5.41 1.56
CA MET A 69 5.63 4.43 2.63
C MET A 69 4.60 4.91 3.65
N ILE A 70 3.55 4.12 3.85
CA ILE A 70 2.36 4.50 4.59
C ILE A 70 2.09 3.43 5.65
N ASN A 71 1.95 3.82 6.91
CA ASN A 71 1.48 2.95 7.98
C ASN A 71 0.09 3.40 8.43
N ILE A 72 -0.81 2.43 8.58
CA ILE A 72 -2.20 2.67 8.98
C ILE A 72 -2.46 1.86 10.26
N PHE A 73 -2.90 2.56 11.30
CA PHE A 73 -3.25 2.00 12.60
C PHE A 73 -4.73 2.26 12.90
N GLU A 74 -5.42 1.30 13.50
CA GLU A 74 -6.78 1.51 14.02
C GLU A 74 -6.71 1.95 15.48
N ILE A 75 -7.35 3.06 15.82
CA ILE A 75 -7.41 3.64 17.17
C ILE A 75 -8.59 3.04 17.94
N VAL A 76 -8.38 2.64 19.19
CA VAL A 76 -9.43 2.06 20.05
C VAL A 76 -10.56 3.06 20.33
N SER A 77 -10.19 4.27 20.76
CA SER A 77 -11.13 5.34 21.13
C SER A 77 -10.58 6.71 20.77
N CYS A 78 -11.40 7.52 20.10
CA CYS A 78 -11.08 8.90 19.72
C CYS A 78 -11.81 9.95 20.56
N LYS A 79 -12.51 9.55 21.64
CA LYS A 79 -13.45 10.45 22.35
C LYS A 79 -12.79 11.75 22.84
N LYS A 80 -11.60 11.65 23.45
CA LYS A 80 -10.85 12.83 23.95
C LYS A 80 -10.38 13.72 22.79
N MET A 81 -9.92 13.10 21.70
CA MET A 81 -9.39 13.80 20.52
C MET A 81 -10.46 14.52 19.69
N ARG A 82 -11.76 14.38 20.03
CA ARG A 82 -12.86 15.12 19.38
C ARG A 82 -12.94 16.58 19.86
N ASP A 83 -12.28 16.90 20.97
CA ASP A 83 -12.17 18.25 21.51
C ASP A 83 -10.88 18.91 20.98
N GLU A 84 -11.02 20.04 20.28
CA GLU A 84 -9.90 20.81 19.72
C GLU A 84 -8.95 21.34 20.81
N GLN A 85 -9.46 21.63 22.01
CA GLN A 85 -8.63 22.11 23.11
C GLN A 85 -7.57 21.08 23.52
N VAL A 86 -7.91 19.78 23.47
CA VAL A 86 -6.97 18.70 23.77
C VAL A 86 -5.78 18.72 22.81
N TRP A 87 -6.00 19.03 21.53
CA TRP A 87 -4.93 19.15 20.55
C TRP A 87 -4.01 20.33 20.86
N ASN A 88 -4.61 21.50 21.13
CA ASN A 88 -3.85 22.71 21.46
C ASN A 88 -2.99 22.50 22.70
N GLU A 89 -3.53 21.95 23.78
CA GLU A 89 -2.79 21.71 25.02
C GLU A 89 -1.63 20.73 24.81
N ARG A 90 -1.91 19.54 24.27
CA ARG A 90 -0.92 18.45 24.15
C ARG A 90 0.19 18.78 23.16
N LEU A 91 -0.15 19.38 22.03
CA LEU A 91 0.83 19.72 21.00
C LEU A 91 1.56 21.03 21.31
N SER A 92 0.96 21.99 22.03
CA SER A 92 1.69 23.18 22.47
C SER A 92 2.83 22.80 23.42
N GLU A 93 2.57 21.93 24.40
CA GLU A 93 3.60 21.44 25.33
C GLU A 93 4.74 20.69 24.64
N SER A 94 4.42 19.87 23.62
CA SER A 94 5.38 18.95 23.01
C SER A 94 6.08 19.50 21.77
N TYR A 95 5.42 20.39 21.02
CA TYR A 95 5.87 20.90 19.73
C TYR A 95 5.85 22.43 19.61
N ASN A 96 5.47 23.15 20.68
CA ASN A 96 5.42 24.61 20.73
C ASN A 96 4.57 25.22 19.59
N ILE A 97 3.38 24.64 19.36
CA ILE A 97 2.40 25.19 18.44
C ILE A 97 1.33 25.99 19.18
N ASN A 98 0.83 27.05 18.52
CA ASN A 98 -0.15 27.98 19.09
C ASN A 98 -1.53 27.88 18.42
N SER A 99 -1.66 27.05 17.40
CA SER A 99 -2.88 26.86 16.60
C SER A 99 -2.90 25.47 16.00
N THR A 100 -4.09 24.91 15.88
CA THR A 100 -4.45 23.67 15.18
C THR A 100 -4.70 23.88 13.68
N ASN A 101 -4.61 25.13 13.20
CA ASN A 101 -4.78 25.52 11.81
C ASN A 101 -3.72 26.54 11.41
N PHE A 102 -2.69 26.09 10.70
CA PHE A 102 -1.61 26.93 10.15
C PHE A 102 -0.83 26.18 9.07
N ASN A 103 -0.11 26.91 8.22
CA ASN A 103 0.75 26.32 7.20
C ASN A 103 1.99 27.17 6.93
N GLU A 104 3.13 26.67 7.42
CA GLU A 104 4.44 27.35 7.45
C GLU A 104 5.55 26.46 6.86
N ILE A 105 5.21 25.61 5.89
CA ILE A 105 6.14 24.62 5.30
C ILE A 105 7.41 25.29 4.74
N ILE A 106 7.28 26.39 4.00
CA ILE A 106 8.44 27.05 3.36
C ILE A 106 9.33 27.75 4.39
N SER A 107 8.75 28.35 5.42
CA SER A 107 9.46 29.18 6.41
C SER A 107 10.13 28.36 7.51
N THR A 108 9.70 27.11 7.72
CA THR A 108 10.22 26.31 8.83
C THR A 108 11.55 25.63 8.51
N VAL A 109 12.51 25.80 9.41
CA VAL A 109 13.80 25.11 9.36
C VAL A 109 14.00 24.26 10.61
N VAL A 110 14.51 23.05 10.40
CA VAL A 110 14.90 22.08 11.43
C VAL A 110 16.41 21.86 11.40
N HIS A 111 16.99 21.64 12.57
CA HIS A 111 18.42 21.48 12.78
C HIS A 111 18.65 20.38 13.82
N GLN A 112 19.91 19.99 14.05
CA GLN A 112 20.23 18.94 15.01
C GLN A 112 19.72 19.24 16.43
N ASP A 113 19.78 20.49 16.88
CA ASP A 113 19.32 20.92 18.21
C ASP A 113 17.80 21.04 18.33
N THR A 114 17.10 21.22 17.21
CA THR A 114 15.64 21.21 17.15
C THR A 114 15.20 20.30 16.00
N PRO A 115 15.30 18.98 16.23
CA PRO A 115 15.31 18.01 15.14
C PRO A 115 13.92 17.73 14.57
N ILE A 116 12.84 18.14 15.23
CA ILE A 116 11.46 17.87 14.81
C ILE A 116 10.62 19.12 15.08
N LYS A 117 9.77 19.50 14.11
CA LYS A 117 8.76 20.57 14.25
C LYS A 117 7.50 20.22 13.46
N ILE A 118 6.33 20.61 13.97
CA ILE A 118 5.11 20.67 13.16
C ILE A 118 5.18 21.92 12.29
N VAL A 119 5.08 21.76 10.97
CA VAL A 119 5.21 22.85 10.00
C VAL A 119 3.89 23.23 9.35
N ALA A 120 2.90 22.35 9.41
CA ALA A 120 1.55 22.64 9.01
C ALA A 120 0.58 21.74 9.76
N MET A 121 -0.60 22.28 10.03
CA MET A 121 -1.71 21.58 10.65
C MET A 121 -3.01 22.09 10.06
N ASN A 122 -3.92 21.18 9.74
CA ASN A 122 -5.26 21.49 9.26
C ASN A 122 -6.26 20.61 10.01
N THR A 123 -7.20 21.25 10.69
CA THR A 123 -8.19 20.59 11.54
C THR A 123 -9.58 20.78 10.93
N LEU A 124 -10.26 19.66 10.70
CA LEU A 124 -11.63 19.63 10.21
C LEU A 124 -12.57 19.27 11.35
N VAL A 125 -13.63 20.07 11.51
CA VAL A 125 -14.69 19.88 12.50
C VAL A 125 -16.04 19.58 11.82
N ASP A 126 -16.92 18.86 12.51
CA ASP A 126 -18.32 18.70 12.09
C ASP A 126 -19.17 19.94 12.37
N GLU A 127 -20.46 19.86 12.04
CA GLU A 127 -21.45 20.91 12.28
C GLU A 127 -21.65 21.23 13.77
N GLU A 128 -21.29 20.31 14.68
CA GLU A 128 -21.35 20.49 16.14
C GLU A 128 -20.03 21.05 16.70
N GLY A 129 -19.03 21.31 15.86
CA GLY A 129 -17.72 21.81 16.25
C GLY A 129 -16.77 20.73 16.81
N LYS A 130 -17.09 19.44 16.66
CA LYS A 130 -16.21 18.35 17.09
C LYS A 130 -15.21 18.02 15.99
N VAL A 131 -13.97 17.77 16.39
CA VAL A 131 -12.89 17.38 15.48
C VAL A 131 -13.21 16.03 14.84
N ILE A 132 -13.22 15.98 13.51
CA ILE A 132 -13.42 14.74 12.73
C ILE A 132 -12.13 14.29 12.06
N CYS A 133 -11.25 15.22 11.72
CA CYS A 133 -9.98 14.93 11.08
C CYS A 133 -8.92 15.96 11.45
N VAL A 134 -7.69 15.50 11.65
CA VAL A 134 -6.51 16.36 11.84
C VAL A 134 -5.41 15.89 10.90
N ASP A 135 -5.00 16.77 9.99
CA ASP A 135 -3.88 16.56 9.08
C ASP A 135 -2.68 17.38 9.57
N ILE A 136 -1.53 16.74 9.75
CA ILE A 136 -0.30 17.33 10.29
C ILE A 136 0.84 17.04 9.32
N ILE A 137 1.74 18.01 9.11
CA ILE A 137 3.04 17.77 8.47
C ILE A 137 4.12 18.09 9.48
N LEU A 138 4.95 17.09 9.78
CA LEU A 138 6.18 17.29 10.54
C LEU A 138 7.36 17.47 9.59
N ALA A 139 8.25 18.40 9.91
CA ALA A 139 9.61 18.43 9.40
C ALA A 139 10.53 17.76 10.41
N ARG A 140 11.43 16.90 9.93
CA ARG A 140 12.45 16.25 10.76
C ARG A 140 13.83 16.34 10.14
N TYR A 141 14.80 16.77 10.94
CA TYR A 141 16.21 16.76 10.61
C TYR A 141 16.68 15.33 10.39
N ILE A 142 17.47 15.12 9.33
CA ILE A 142 18.13 13.86 9.03
C ILE A 142 19.54 14.12 8.48
N GLN A 143 20.41 13.14 8.65
CA GLN A 143 21.68 13.08 7.94
C GLN A 143 21.57 12.19 6.71
N ILE A 144 22.14 12.66 5.60
CA ILE A 144 22.22 11.90 4.35
C ILE A 144 23.66 11.84 3.86
N ASN A 145 24.01 10.79 3.12
CA ASN A 145 25.29 10.70 2.44
C ASN A 145 25.14 11.17 0.99
N LEU A 146 25.79 12.28 0.64
CA LEU A 146 25.84 12.81 -0.72
C LEU A 146 27.28 12.75 -1.21
N ASN A 147 27.53 11.94 -2.24
CA ASN A 147 28.85 11.78 -2.87
C ASN A 147 29.98 11.44 -1.88
N GLY A 148 29.68 10.60 -0.87
CA GLY A 148 30.64 10.18 0.14
C GLY A 148 30.86 11.19 1.28
N ARG A 149 30.11 12.30 1.31
CA ARG A 149 30.13 13.29 2.39
C ARG A 149 28.79 13.32 3.12
N GLN A 150 28.85 13.38 4.45
CA GLN A 150 27.65 13.61 5.26
C GLN A 150 27.15 15.05 5.04
N SER A 151 25.84 15.17 4.84
CA SER A 151 25.16 16.44 4.65
C SER A 151 23.87 16.45 5.44
N SER A 152 23.52 17.62 5.98
CA SER A 152 22.27 17.84 6.70
C SER A 152 21.12 17.97 5.71
N SER A 153 20.00 17.32 6.00
CA SER A 153 18.78 17.42 5.21
C SER A 153 17.54 17.36 6.10
N CYS A 154 16.37 17.33 5.47
CA CYS A 154 15.08 17.30 6.14
C CYS A 154 14.18 16.30 5.43
N CYS A 155 13.44 15.50 6.19
CA CYS A 155 12.29 14.76 5.69
C CYS A 155 10.99 15.40 6.18
N PHE A 156 9.94 15.26 5.38
CA PHE A 156 8.60 15.68 5.74
C PHE A 156 7.73 14.44 5.96
N ILE A 157 6.95 14.45 7.02
CA ILE A 157 6.22 13.29 7.52
C ILE A 157 4.74 13.72 7.67
N PRO A 158 3.90 13.43 6.68
CA PRO A 158 2.47 13.63 6.77
C PRO A 158 1.84 12.65 7.76
N ILE A 159 0.94 13.15 8.58
CA ILE A 159 0.19 12.40 9.58
C ILE A 159 -1.27 12.79 9.46
N LYS A 160 -2.16 11.80 9.41
CA LYS A 160 -3.60 12.00 9.40
C LYS A 160 -4.24 11.23 10.54
N PHE A 161 -4.94 11.94 11.40
CA PHE A 161 -5.90 11.37 12.34
C PHE A 161 -7.29 11.49 11.75
N ASP A 162 -7.82 10.39 11.23
CA ASP A 162 -9.20 10.28 10.75
C ASP A 162 -10.05 9.72 11.90
N LEU A 163 -10.63 10.62 12.69
CA LEU A 163 -11.31 10.25 13.93
C LEU A 163 -12.67 9.60 13.70
N ASP A 164 -13.29 9.82 12.54
CA ASP A 164 -14.53 9.17 12.12
C ASP A 164 -14.29 7.70 11.80
N ASN A 165 -13.23 7.40 11.04
CA ASN A 165 -12.86 6.02 10.75
C ASN A 165 -11.97 5.39 11.83
N LYS A 166 -11.61 6.15 12.87
CA LYS A 166 -10.68 5.78 13.94
C LYS A 166 -9.34 5.30 13.40
N LEU A 167 -8.75 6.05 12.47
CA LEU A 167 -7.48 5.70 11.85
C LEU A 167 -6.41 6.74 12.18
N LEU A 168 -5.19 6.24 12.42
CA LEU A 168 -3.97 7.02 12.35
C LEU A 168 -3.18 6.57 11.12
N ILE A 169 -2.86 7.50 10.23
CA ILE A 169 -2.11 7.25 9.01
C ILE A 169 -0.84 8.09 9.07
N ILE A 170 0.32 7.43 9.06
CA ILE A 170 1.63 8.11 9.07
C ILE A 170 2.35 7.75 7.77
N LYS A 171 2.82 8.77 7.06
CA LYS A 171 3.49 8.61 5.76
C LYS A 171 4.90 9.15 5.80
N ILE A 172 5.77 8.58 4.98
CA ILE A 172 7.11 9.10 4.75
C ILE A 172 7.57 8.74 3.34
N ARG A 173 8.50 9.53 2.81
CA ARG A 173 9.25 9.14 1.62
C ARG A 173 10.20 7.99 1.94
N ASN A 174 10.05 6.88 1.23
CA ASN A 174 11.00 5.77 1.26
C ASN A 174 12.26 6.14 0.48
N GLN A 175 13.28 6.64 1.19
CA GLN A 175 14.55 7.07 0.62
C GLN A 175 15.72 6.18 1.08
N TYR A 176 16.69 5.98 0.18
CA TYR A 176 17.89 5.18 0.40
C TYR A 176 19.11 6.08 0.65
N GLY A 177 20.23 5.48 1.06
CA GLY A 177 21.47 6.23 1.28
C GLY A 177 21.52 7.03 2.59
N ILE A 178 20.65 6.71 3.55
CA ILE A 178 20.70 7.26 4.91
C ILE A 178 21.66 6.41 5.76
N PRO A 179 22.78 6.98 6.24
CA PRO A 179 23.77 6.24 7.02
C PRO A 179 23.21 5.81 8.38
N GLU A 180 22.62 6.75 9.11
CA GLU A 180 22.14 6.55 10.47
C GLU A 180 20.83 5.75 10.50
N LYS A 181 20.79 4.68 11.30
CA LYS A 181 19.66 3.74 11.34
C LYS A 181 18.37 4.40 11.84
N GLU A 182 18.47 5.28 12.83
CA GLU A 182 17.32 6.04 13.38
C GLU A 182 16.70 7.05 12.43
N HIS A 183 17.42 7.45 11.37
CA HIS A 183 16.93 8.35 10.33
C HIS A 183 16.29 7.59 9.16
N ARG A 184 16.40 6.26 9.12
CA ARG A 184 15.80 5.44 8.06
C ARG A 184 14.27 5.50 8.11
N PRO A 185 13.58 5.45 6.95
CA PRO A 185 12.13 5.63 6.88
C PRO A 185 11.32 4.79 7.87
N LYS A 186 11.59 3.48 7.98
CA LYS A 186 10.88 2.58 8.92
C LYS A 186 11.07 3.01 10.38
N ALA A 187 12.32 3.26 10.80
CA ALA A 187 12.63 3.69 12.16
C ALA A 187 12.01 5.05 12.49
N THR A 188 11.98 5.97 11.53
CA THR A 188 11.33 7.27 11.67
C THR A 188 9.82 7.11 11.85
N LEU A 189 9.13 6.29 11.05
CA LEU A 189 7.70 6.01 11.21
C LEU A 189 7.37 5.41 12.58
N ASP A 190 8.17 4.43 13.02
CA ASP A 190 7.99 3.78 14.33
C ASP A 190 8.15 4.80 15.46
N LYS A 191 9.18 5.65 15.41
CA LYS A 191 9.39 6.69 16.42
C LYS A 191 8.24 7.71 16.44
N ILE A 192 7.83 8.23 15.29
CA ILE A 192 6.74 9.22 15.23
C ILE A 192 5.43 8.63 15.73
N PHE A 193 5.16 7.36 15.45
CA PHE A 193 4.01 6.67 16.02
C PHE A 193 4.05 6.66 17.56
N GLU A 194 5.15 6.22 18.16
CA GLU A 194 5.30 6.19 19.61
C GLU A 194 5.23 7.59 20.25
N ASP A 195 5.86 8.59 19.61
CA ASP A 195 5.82 9.98 20.07
C ASP A 195 4.36 10.49 20.12
N PHE A 196 3.59 10.32 19.04
CA PHE A 196 2.19 10.74 19.01
C PHE A 196 1.30 9.92 19.95
N LYS A 197 1.56 8.62 20.09
CA LYS A 197 0.83 7.76 21.02
C LYS A 197 0.96 8.26 22.46
N LEU A 198 2.17 8.67 22.85
CA LEU A 198 2.44 9.23 24.17
C LEU A 198 1.84 10.64 24.33
N VAL A 199 2.04 11.53 23.35
CA VAL A 199 1.58 12.92 23.43
C VAL A 199 0.05 13.01 23.45
N MET A 200 -0.62 12.22 22.60
CA MET A 200 -2.08 12.26 22.45
C MET A 200 -2.82 11.25 23.34
N ASP A 201 -2.10 10.41 24.08
CA ASP A 201 -2.66 9.43 25.04
C ASP A 201 -3.76 8.54 24.41
N PHE A 202 -3.40 7.79 23.36
CA PHE A 202 -4.31 6.85 22.69
C PHE A 202 -3.76 5.43 22.59
N GLU A 203 -4.68 4.49 22.37
CA GLU A 203 -4.38 3.07 22.15
C GLU A 203 -4.76 2.63 20.74
N THR A 204 -4.08 1.62 20.23
CA THR A 204 -4.34 1.01 18.92
C THR A 204 -4.81 -0.43 19.05
N ILE A 205 -5.55 -0.90 18.05
CA ILE A 205 -6.02 -2.28 17.97
C ILE A 205 -4.90 -3.18 17.44
N THR A 206 -4.65 -4.30 18.12
CA THR A 206 -3.86 -5.40 17.58
C THR A 206 -4.75 -6.29 16.72
N HIS A 207 -4.35 -6.50 15.46
CA HIS A 207 -5.17 -7.16 14.44
C HIS A 207 -4.90 -8.66 14.27
N ASP A 208 -4.09 -9.30 15.12
CA ASP A 208 -3.67 -10.71 14.97
C ASP A 208 -3.41 -11.08 13.49
N TYR A 209 -4.31 -11.84 12.87
CA TYR A 209 -4.23 -12.26 11.46
C TYR A 209 -5.29 -11.60 10.55
N LYS A 210 -6.05 -10.62 11.04
CA LYS A 210 -7.13 -9.94 10.30
C LYS A 210 -6.61 -9.36 8.98
N HIS A 211 -5.55 -8.55 9.01
CA HIS A 211 -4.99 -7.96 7.79
C HIS A 211 -4.51 -9.04 6.82
N GLN A 212 -3.86 -10.09 7.32
CA GLN A 212 -3.37 -11.20 6.50
C GLN A 212 -4.52 -11.96 5.83
N LYS A 213 -5.65 -12.15 6.52
CA LYS A 213 -6.88 -12.73 5.96
C LYS A 213 -7.55 -11.83 4.93
N VAL A 214 -7.52 -10.50 5.14
CA VAL A 214 -7.99 -9.53 4.13
C VAL A 214 -7.14 -9.61 2.87
N LEU A 215 -5.80 -9.70 3.00
CA LEU A 215 -4.90 -9.86 1.85
C LEU A 215 -5.12 -11.20 1.13
N TYR A 216 -5.39 -12.29 1.85
CA TYR A 216 -5.81 -13.56 1.25
C TYR A 216 -7.08 -13.41 0.42
N ASN A 217 -8.15 -12.86 1.00
CA ASN A 217 -9.42 -12.65 0.30
C ASN A 217 -9.29 -11.71 -0.90
N MET A 218 -8.44 -10.70 -0.79
CA MET A 218 -8.09 -9.81 -1.90
C MET A 218 -7.38 -10.57 -3.02
N SER A 219 -6.40 -11.41 -2.69
CA SER A 219 -5.69 -12.22 -3.69
C SER A 219 -6.64 -13.18 -4.42
N LYS A 220 -7.53 -13.86 -3.69
CA LYS A 220 -8.55 -14.75 -4.25
C LYS A 220 -9.53 -14.00 -5.16
N GLY A 221 -10.07 -12.87 -4.71
CA GLY A 221 -11.05 -12.11 -5.49
C GLY A 221 -10.46 -11.50 -6.77
N LEU A 222 -9.21 -11.03 -6.73
CA LEU A 222 -8.53 -10.55 -7.94
C LEU A 222 -8.25 -11.68 -8.93
N LEU A 223 -7.96 -12.88 -8.44
CA LEU A 223 -7.77 -14.06 -9.28
C LEU A 223 -9.09 -14.52 -9.93
N GLU A 224 -10.21 -14.48 -9.19
CA GLU A 224 -11.55 -14.74 -9.72
C GLU A 224 -11.94 -13.73 -10.81
N GLU A 225 -11.70 -12.43 -10.57
CA GLU A 225 -11.90 -11.39 -11.59
C GLU A 225 -11.11 -11.69 -12.88
N LEU A 226 -9.88 -12.19 -12.74
CA LEU A 226 -9.02 -12.56 -13.87
C LEU A 226 -9.49 -13.82 -14.60
N TYR A 227 -9.95 -14.86 -13.91
CA TYR A 227 -10.45 -16.06 -14.58
C TYR A 227 -11.76 -15.83 -15.33
N ASN A 228 -12.62 -14.95 -14.82
CA ASN A 228 -13.89 -14.63 -15.46
C ASN A 228 -13.73 -13.96 -16.85
N ILE A 229 -12.56 -13.40 -17.15
CA ILE A 229 -12.29 -12.79 -18.47
C ILE A 229 -11.67 -13.78 -19.46
N VAL A 230 -11.25 -14.97 -19.02
CA VAL A 230 -10.64 -15.99 -19.88
C VAL A 230 -11.75 -16.84 -20.50
N PRO A 231 -12.03 -16.73 -21.82
CA PRO A 231 -13.23 -17.31 -22.43
C PRO A 231 -13.35 -18.83 -22.25
N ASN A 232 -12.23 -19.54 -22.36
CA ASN A 232 -12.18 -20.99 -22.32
C ASN A 232 -12.05 -21.57 -20.90
N TYR A 233 -12.05 -20.72 -19.86
CA TYR A 233 -11.85 -21.19 -18.48
C TYR A 233 -13.02 -22.05 -18.00
N ASN A 234 -14.25 -21.70 -18.37
CA ASN A 234 -15.44 -22.47 -17.99
C ASN A 234 -15.52 -23.81 -18.72
N SER A 235 -14.95 -23.93 -19.93
CA SER A 235 -14.90 -25.18 -20.68
C SER A 235 -14.01 -26.24 -20.01
N LEU A 236 -13.24 -25.90 -18.98
CA LEU A 236 -12.46 -26.88 -18.22
C LEU A 236 -13.35 -27.89 -17.48
N THR A 237 -14.59 -27.53 -17.11
CA THR A 237 -15.52 -28.49 -16.50
C THR A 237 -15.95 -29.59 -17.46
N GLU A 238 -15.92 -29.32 -18.77
CA GLU A 238 -16.22 -30.32 -19.81
C GLU A 238 -15.09 -31.36 -19.95
N MET A 239 -13.91 -31.09 -19.36
CA MET A 239 -12.77 -32.00 -19.39
C MET A 239 -12.78 -33.04 -18.26
N ASP A 240 -13.67 -32.92 -17.27
CA ASP A 240 -13.67 -33.78 -16.07
C ASP A 240 -13.76 -35.27 -16.40
N GLU A 241 -14.65 -35.66 -17.33
CA GLU A 241 -14.80 -37.06 -17.76
C GLU A 241 -13.52 -37.59 -18.43
N TYR A 242 -12.87 -36.77 -19.26
CA TYR A 242 -11.61 -37.13 -19.93
C TYR A 242 -10.46 -37.27 -18.93
N ILE A 243 -10.39 -36.39 -17.93
CA ILE A 243 -9.39 -36.45 -16.86
C ILE A 243 -9.58 -37.72 -16.04
N GLU A 244 -10.82 -38.06 -15.67
CA GLU A 244 -11.11 -39.29 -14.95
C GLU A 244 -10.76 -40.53 -15.77
N GLY A 245 -11.07 -40.54 -17.07
CA GLY A 245 -10.66 -41.61 -17.98
C GLY A 245 -9.13 -41.77 -18.05
N PHE A 246 -8.40 -40.65 -18.14
CA PHE A 246 -6.93 -40.67 -18.13
C PHE A 246 -6.36 -41.21 -16.82
N ILE A 247 -6.90 -40.78 -15.66
CA ILE A 247 -6.44 -41.24 -14.34
C ILE A 247 -6.67 -42.75 -14.18
N ASN A 248 -7.83 -43.26 -14.59
CA ASN A 248 -8.12 -44.70 -14.51
C ASN A 248 -7.11 -45.48 -15.36
N ASN A 249 -6.83 -45.03 -16.58
CA ASN A 249 -5.83 -45.65 -17.44
C ASN A 249 -4.43 -45.65 -16.78
N VAL A 250 -4.02 -44.57 -16.11
CA VAL A 250 -2.74 -44.52 -15.39
C VAL A 250 -2.72 -45.53 -14.25
N ILE A 251 -3.78 -45.62 -13.45
CA ILE A 251 -3.88 -46.55 -12.31
C ILE A 251 -3.91 -48.01 -12.78
N ASP A 252 -4.55 -48.30 -13.90
CA ASP A 252 -4.69 -49.66 -14.43
C ASP A 252 -3.40 -50.17 -15.10
N ASN A 253 -2.57 -49.27 -15.63
CA ASN A 253 -1.36 -49.62 -16.38
C ASN A 253 -0.05 -49.38 -15.61
N MET A 254 -0.11 -48.78 -14.42
CA MET A 254 1.05 -48.62 -13.54
C MET A 254 0.90 -49.49 -12.30
N ASP A 255 1.99 -50.16 -11.90
CA ASP A 255 2.05 -50.95 -10.66
C ASP A 255 2.15 -50.02 -9.42
N ILE A 256 1.12 -49.22 -9.18
CA ILE A 256 1.05 -48.29 -8.04
C ILE A 256 0.70 -49.07 -6.77
N ILE A 257 1.55 -48.94 -5.74
CA ILE A 257 1.44 -49.71 -4.49
C ILE A 257 0.32 -49.18 -3.56
N ASN A 258 0.11 -47.86 -3.54
CA ASN A 258 -0.77 -47.18 -2.57
C ASN A 258 -2.15 -46.86 -3.17
N VAL A 259 -2.91 -47.90 -3.50
CA VAL A 259 -4.23 -47.83 -4.13
C VAL A 259 -5.22 -48.72 -3.36
N GLU A 260 -6.44 -48.25 -3.20
CA GLU A 260 -7.56 -48.98 -2.58
C GLU A 260 -8.75 -49.06 -3.55
N ASP A 261 -9.65 -50.02 -3.36
CA ASP A 261 -10.89 -50.07 -4.14
C ASP A 261 -11.96 -49.24 -3.46
N ASP A 262 -12.64 -48.38 -4.23
CA ASP A 262 -13.80 -47.64 -3.73
C ASP A 262 -15.03 -48.55 -3.56
N ALA A 263 -16.15 -47.98 -3.10
CA ALA A 263 -17.39 -48.72 -2.88
C ALA A 263 -17.99 -49.33 -4.17
N GLN A 264 -17.54 -48.90 -5.35
CA GLN A 264 -17.92 -49.45 -6.65
C GLN A 264 -16.86 -50.40 -7.24
N GLY A 265 -15.80 -50.72 -6.49
CA GLY A 265 -14.71 -51.59 -6.94
C GLY A 265 -13.73 -50.92 -7.89
N LYS A 266 -13.70 -49.58 -7.94
CA LYS A 266 -12.78 -48.81 -8.76
C LYS A 266 -11.56 -48.44 -7.92
N LYS A 267 -10.39 -48.68 -8.49
CA LYS A 267 -9.09 -48.35 -7.88
C LYS A 267 -8.93 -46.83 -7.70
N ILE A 268 -8.68 -46.39 -6.47
CA ILE A 268 -8.44 -45.00 -6.08
C ILE A 268 -7.10 -44.88 -5.34
N ILE A 269 -6.37 -43.78 -5.60
CA ILE A 269 -5.08 -43.51 -4.95
C ILE A 269 -5.32 -43.04 -3.51
N ASN A 270 -4.59 -43.62 -2.55
CA ASN A 270 -4.75 -43.31 -1.13
C ASN A 270 -4.46 -41.83 -0.81
N LYS A 271 -5.20 -41.27 0.15
CA LYS A 271 -4.95 -39.92 0.68
C LYS A 271 -3.53 -39.81 1.24
N GLY A 272 -2.80 -38.76 0.82
CA GLY A 272 -1.40 -38.52 1.20
C GLY A 272 -0.40 -38.83 0.09
N VAL A 273 -0.82 -39.58 -0.94
CA VAL A 273 -0.15 -39.64 -2.25
C VAL A 273 -0.61 -38.44 -3.10
N ILE A 274 0.03 -38.21 -4.25
CA ILE A 274 -0.29 -37.12 -5.18
C ILE A 274 -1.76 -37.19 -5.67
N ASP A 275 -2.44 -36.05 -5.64
CA ASP A 275 -3.80 -35.89 -6.18
C ASP A 275 -3.71 -35.62 -7.69
N LEU A 276 -3.73 -36.69 -8.49
CA LEU A 276 -3.57 -36.59 -9.95
C LEU A 276 -4.66 -35.75 -10.62
N LYS A 277 -5.92 -35.84 -10.16
CA LYS A 277 -7.03 -35.05 -10.73
C LYS A 277 -6.77 -33.57 -10.56
N ASP A 278 -6.35 -33.17 -9.36
CA ASP A 278 -6.02 -31.79 -9.09
C ASP A 278 -4.79 -31.30 -9.85
N GLU A 279 -3.71 -32.08 -9.92
CA GLU A 279 -2.49 -31.69 -10.63
C GLU A 279 -2.75 -31.52 -12.14
N ILE A 280 -3.55 -32.40 -12.75
CA ILE A 280 -3.97 -32.27 -14.16
C ILE A 280 -4.82 -31.01 -14.33
N ASN A 281 -5.80 -30.79 -13.44
CA ASN A 281 -6.64 -29.59 -13.49
C ASN A 281 -5.83 -28.29 -13.39
N LYS A 282 -4.81 -28.24 -12.52
CA LYS A 282 -3.90 -27.08 -12.44
C LYS A 282 -3.15 -26.84 -13.75
N VAL A 283 -2.65 -27.91 -14.39
CA VAL A 283 -1.94 -27.81 -15.68
C VAL A 283 -2.87 -27.29 -16.76
N LEU A 284 -4.11 -27.77 -16.84
CA LEU A 284 -5.10 -27.29 -17.82
C LEU A 284 -5.53 -25.84 -17.56
N GLN A 285 -5.78 -25.47 -16.29
CA GLN A 285 -6.05 -24.08 -15.92
C GLN A 285 -4.87 -23.17 -16.30
N GLN A 286 -3.64 -23.61 -16.04
CA GLN A 286 -2.45 -22.87 -16.41
C GLN A 286 -2.34 -22.72 -17.93
N LEU A 287 -2.60 -23.78 -18.70
CA LEU A 287 -2.59 -23.75 -20.16
C LEU A 287 -3.56 -22.69 -20.69
N VAL A 288 -4.82 -22.74 -20.26
CA VAL A 288 -5.88 -21.83 -20.73
C VAL A 288 -5.58 -20.37 -20.37
N VAL A 289 -5.07 -20.12 -19.16
CA VAL A 289 -4.69 -18.78 -18.70
C VAL A 289 -3.45 -18.29 -19.46
N ALA A 290 -2.41 -19.11 -19.57
CA ALA A 290 -1.17 -18.74 -20.24
C ALA A 290 -1.37 -18.51 -21.74
N ASP A 291 -2.20 -19.33 -22.41
CA ASP A 291 -2.57 -19.18 -23.81
C ASP A 291 -3.27 -17.83 -24.05
N TYR A 292 -4.28 -17.51 -23.24
CA TYR A 292 -5.03 -16.27 -23.37
C TYR A 292 -4.14 -15.02 -23.18
N PHE A 293 -3.18 -15.07 -22.26
CA PHE A 293 -2.29 -13.94 -21.97
C PHE A 293 -0.95 -13.95 -22.74
N PHE A 294 -0.70 -14.92 -23.63
CA PHE A 294 0.62 -15.13 -24.23
C PHE A 294 1.15 -13.92 -25.01
N ASN A 295 0.25 -13.21 -25.71
CA ASN A 295 0.57 -12.03 -26.53
C ASN A 295 -0.06 -10.73 -26.01
N GLU A 296 -0.65 -10.77 -24.82
CA GLU A 296 -1.49 -9.69 -24.31
C GLU A 296 -0.72 -8.82 -23.30
N ASP A 297 -0.88 -7.50 -23.42
CA ASP A 297 -0.30 -6.55 -22.47
C ASP A 297 -1.25 -6.33 -21.28
N ILE A 298 -0.74 -5.70 -20.22
CA ILE A 298 -1.48 -5.32 -19.02
C ILE A 298 -2.73 -4.47 -19.32
N ASP A 299 -2.76 -3.83 -20.49
CA ASP A 299 -3.91 -3.07 -20.99
C ASP A 299 -5.14 -3.93 -21.23
N LEU A 300 -4.99 -5.23 -21.50
CA LEU A 300 -6.10 -6.17 -21.61
C LEU A 300 -6.90 -6.27 -20.31
N PHE A 301 -6.23 -6.33 -19.16
CA PHE A 301 -6.90 -6.42 -17.85
C PHE A 301 -7.81 -5.22 -17.61
N SER A 302 -7.34 -4.03 -18.01
CA SER A 302 -8.06 -2.78 -17.82
C SER A 302 -9.31 -2.68 -18.71
N LYS A 303 -9.23 -3.20 -19.95
CA LYS A 303 -10.37 -3.23 -20.89
C LYS A 303 -11.48 -4.18 -20.43
N ASN A 304 -11.14 -5.20 -19.64
CA ASN A 304 -12.06 -6.25 -19.20
C ASN A 304 -12.52 -6.09 -17.73
N ASN A 305 -12.47 -4.88 -17.18
CA ASN A 305 -12.92 -4.56 -15.81
C ASN A 305 -12.21 -5.35 -14.69
N VAL A 306 -10.98 -5.82 -14.91
CA VAL A 306 -10.16 -6.41 -13.84
C VAL A 306 -9.64 -5.29 -12.95
N SER A 307 -9.91 -5.35 -11.64
CA SER A 307 -9.59 -4.24 -10.73
C SER A 307 -8.08 -4.01 -10.60
N ALA A 308 -7.30 -5.08 -10.54
CA ALA A 308 -5.84 -5.08 -10.49
C ALA A 308 -5.29 -6.49 -10.75
N VAL A 309 -3.99 -6.58 -11.00
CA VAL A 309 -3.28 -7.84 -11.21
C VAL A 309 -2.25 -8.08 -10.11
N ILE A 310 -2.04 -9.34 -9.73
CA ILE A 310 -1.09 -9.71 -8.68
C ILE A 310 0.32 -9.80 -9.28
N THR A 311 1.27 -9.04 -8.72
CA THR A 311 2.68 -9.03 -9.14
C THR A 311 3.59 -9.78 -8.17
N SER A 312 3.20 -9.91 -6.91
CA SER A 312 3.95 -10.64 -5.88
C SER A 312 3.06 -11.04 -4.72
N ILE A 313 3.34 -12.20 -4.12
CA ILE A 313 2.65 -12.69 -2.92
C ILE A 313 3.66 -13.33 -1.96
N LYS A 314 3.49 -13.07 -0.67
CA LYS A 314 4.27 -13.67 0.41
C LYS A 314 3.34 -14.28 1.45
N PHE A 315 3.52 -15.55 1.77
CA PHE A 315 2.72 -16.30 2.73
C PHE A 315 3.58 -17.36 3.45
N ASN A 316 3.06 -17.96 4.52
CA ASN A 316 3.67 -19.17 5.09
C ASN A 316 2.82 -20.38 4.69
N ASP A 317 3.45 -21.49 4.33
CA ASP A 317 2.74 -22.75 4.13
C ASP A 317 2.31 -23.38 5.48
N LYS A 318 1.65 -24.55 5.42
CA LYS A 318 1.21 -25.30 6.61
C LYS A 318 2.37 -25.73 7.51
N GLU A 319 3.56 -25.91 6.95
CA GLU A 319 4.78 -26.25 7.67
C GLU A 319 5.48 -25.01 8.25
N LYS A 320 4.89 -23.83 8.07
CA LYS A 320 5.40 -22.51 8.48
C LYS A 320 6.62 -22.04 7.70
N ASN A 321 6.92 -22.64 6.55
CA ASN A 321 7.95 -22.14 5.64
C ASN A 321 7.43 -20.90 4.93
N THR A 322 8.22 -19.81 4.97
CA THR A 322 7.89 -18.59 4.22
C THR A 322 8.17 -18.78 2.74
N ALA A 323 7.12 -18.66 1.94
CA ALA A 323 7.22 -18.61 0.50
C ALA A 323 7.01 -17.17 0.00
N ARG A 324 7.77 -16.79 -1.02
CA ARG A 324 7.56 -15.56 -1.78
C ARG A 324 7.60 -15.87 -3.27
N LEU A 325 6.56 -15.49 -3.98
CA LEU A 325 6.50 -15.52 -5.43
C LEU A 325 6.42 -14.10 -5.95
N ALA A 326 7.24 -13.78 -6.94
CA ALA A 326 7.27 -12.50 -7.61
C ALA A 326 7.47 -12.71 -9.10
N GLY A 327 6.85 -11.87 -9.92
CA GLY A 327 7.06 -11.88 -11.36
C GLY A 327 8.47 -11.42 -11.71
N GLU A 328 8.90 -11.70 -12.94
CA GLU A 328 10.15 -11.14 -13.47
C GLU A 328 10.13 -9.61 -13.32
N ASP A 329 11.19 -9.07 -12.72
CA ASP A 329 11.34 -7.65 -12.31
C ASP A 329 10.23 -7.08 -11.41
N ASN A 330 9.42 -7.92 -10.75
CA ASN A 330 8.15 -7.55 -10.07
C ASN A 330 7.14 -6.81 -10.98
N ALA A 331 7.37 -6.77 -12.30
CA ALA A 331 6.52 -6.06 -13.25
C ALA A 331 5.56 -7.01 -13.99
N LYS A 332 5.95 -8.28 -14.16
CA LYS A 332 5.10 -9.30 -14.80
C LYS A 332 4.09 -9.90 -13.81
N VAL A 333 2.89 -10.18 -14.30
CA VAL A 333 1.82 -10.81 -13.52
C VAL A 333 2.21 -12.26 -13.17
N ILE A 334 2.08 -12.65 -11.89
CA ILE A 334 2.48 -14.00 -11.45
C ILE A 334 1.44 -15.08 -11.74
N VAL A 335 0.21 -14.69 -12.03
CA VAL A 335 -0.94 -15.60 -12.16
C VAL A 335 -0.81 -16.59 -13.32
N CYS A 336 0.00 -16.26 -14.33
CA CYS A 336 0.28 -17.13 -15.47
C CYS A 336 1.45 -18.11 -15.20
N SER A 337 2.13 -17.99 -14.06
CA SER A 337 3.30 -18.81 -13.75
C SER A 337 2.91 -20.19 -13.19
N ARG A 338 3.64 -21.23 -13.61
CA ARG A 338 3.47 -22.61 -13.10
C ARG A 338 3.61 -22.66 -11.58
N THR A 339 4.58 -21.92 -11.05
CA THR A 339 4.89 -21.87 -9.63
C THR A 339 3.74 -21.25 -8.81
N PHE A 340 3.07 -20.23 -9.33
CA PHE A 340 1.89 -19.68 -8.65
C PHE A 340 0.74 -20.69 -8.61
N MET A 341 0.46 -21.37 -9.73
CA MET A 341 -0.61 -22.36 -9.80
C MET A 341 -0.38 -23.56 -8.88
N SER A 342 0.86 -24.06 -8.78
CA SER A 342 1.19 -25.15 -7.86
C SER A 342 1.06 -24.75 -6.39
N MET A 343 1.41 -23.51 -6.04
CA MET A 343 1.36 -23.00 -4.67
C MET A 343 -0.01 -22.46 -4.25
N ARG A 344 -0.96 -22.34 -5.18
CA ARG A 344 -2.31 -21.84 -4.92
C ARG A 344 -3.03 -22.61 -3.82
N LYS A 345 -3.01 -23.95 -3.86
CA LYS A 345 -3.60 -24.78 -2.80
C LYS A 345 -2.96 -24.52 -1.43
N SER A 346 -1.65 -24.30 -1.39
CA SER A 346 -0.97 -23.97 -0.14
C SER A 346 -1.46 -22.65 0.42
N ILE A 347 -1.64 -21.63 -0.42
CA ILE A 347 -2.20 -20.31 -0.04
C ILE A 347 -3.65 -20.48 0.46
N GLU A 348 -4.48 -21.20 -0.29
CA GLU A 348 -5.88 -21.48 0.07
C GLU A 348 -6.00 -22.25 1.37
N ALA A 349 -5.07 -23.16 1.64
CA ALA A 349 -5.11 -23.99 2.83
C ALA A 349 -4.62 -23.29 4.11
N VAL A 350 -3.91 -22.16 3.98
CA VAL A 350 -3.49 -21.35 5.15
C VAL A 350 -4.35 -20.10 5.36
N GLU A 351 -5.04 -19.62 4.32
CA GLU A 351 -5.86 -18.40 4.33
C GLU A 351 -5.15 -17.15 4.88
N ASN A 352 -3.82 -17.13 4.85
CA ASN A 352 -2.99 -16.10 5.48
C ASN A 352 -1.90 -15.61 4.53
N VAL A 353 -1.95 -14.32 4.20
CA VAL A 353 -0.99 -13.67 3.30
C VAL A 353 -0.31 -12.52 4.04
N PHE A 354 1.03 -12.60 4.19
CA PHE A 354 1.82 -11.57 4.86
C PHE A 354 2.02 -10.33 4.00
N ALA A 355 2.19 -10.49 2.70
CA ALA A 355 2.31 -9.37 1.79
C ALA A 355 1.74 -9.69 0.42
N LEU A 356 1.11 -8.69 -0.20
CA LEU A 356 0.51 -8.78 -1.52
C LEU A 356 0.90 -7.52 -2.31
N SER A 357 1.59 -7.70 -3.43
CA SER A 357 1.79 -6.63 -4.40
C SER A 357 0.82 -6.77 -5.55
N ILE A 358 0.24 -5.65 -5.94
CA ILE A 358 -0.67 -5.54 -7.07
C ILE A 358 -0.25 -4.39 -7.98
N ALA A 359 -0.53 -4.53 -9.27
CA ALA A 359 -0.48 -3.43 -10.23
C ALA A 359 -1.91 -3.10 -10.68
N HIS A 360 -2.27 -1.82 -10.65
CA HIS A 360 -3.52 -1.35 -11.22
C HIS A 360 -3.25 -0.23 -12.24
N LYS A 361 -4.12 -0.16 -13.25
CA LYS A 361 -3.98 0.82 -14.33
C LYS A 361 -4.47 2.20 -13.91
N ARG A 362 -3.80 3.23 -14.41
CA ARG A 362 -4.19 4.64 -14.45
C ARG A 362 -4.38 5.05 -15.92
N LYS A 363 -4.97 6.23 -16.16
CA LYS A 363 -5.26 6.69 -17.53
C LYS A 363 -4.03 6.66 -18.46
N SER A 364 -2.85 7.00 -17.94
CA SER A 364 -1.61 7.13 -18.73
C SER A 364 -0.54 6.08 -18.43
N ASP A 365 -0.64 5.34 -17.32
CA ASP A 365 0.35 4.34 -16.90
C ASP A 365 -0.24 3.34 -15.90
N SER A 366 0.57 2.57 -15.18
CA SER A 366 0.16 1.73 -14.05
C SER A 366 0.83 2.16 -12.75
N ILE A 367 0.19 1.89 -11.62
CA ILE A 367 0.76 2.07 -10.29
C ILE A 367 0.81 0.73 -9.59
N GLU A 368 1.97 0.44 -9.00
CA GLU A 368 2.20 -0.80 -8.28
C GLU A 368 2.24 -0.51 -6.78
N VAL A 369 1.56 -1.34 -6.02
CA VAL A 369 1.35 -1.13 -4.59
C VAL A 369 1.57 -2.44 -3.87
N LYS A 370 2.35 -2.40 -2.80
CA LYS A 370 2.53 -3.51 -1.88
C LYS A 370 1.77 -3.24 -0.59
N PHE A 371 0.88 -4.16 -0.23
CA PHE A 371 0.32 -4.26 1.12
C PHE A 371 1.16 -5.23 1.95
N ASP A 372 1.47 -4.87 3.18
CA ASP A 372 2.26 -5.67 4.11
C ASP A 372 1.56 -5.73 5.48
N ALA A 373 1.21 -6.95 5.87
CA ALA A 373 0.49 -7.33 7.09
C ALA A 373 1.37 -8.17 8.02
N SER A 374 2.70 -8.01 7.94
CA SER A 374 3.64 -8.73 8.80
C SER A 374 3.58 -8.26 10.25
N GLU A 375 3.26 -6.98 10.48
CA GLU A 375 3.10 -6.39 11.81
C GLU A 375 1.64 -6.52 12.25
N LYS A 376 1.39 -6.91 13.51
CA LYS A 376 0.03 -7.15 13.99
C LYS A 376 -0.77 -5.88 14.27
N ASP A 377 -0.10 -4.77 14.58
CA ASP A 377 -0.77 -3.55 15.05
C ASP A 377 -1.06 -2.54 13.93
N ARG A 378 -0.68 -2.88 12.68
CA ARG A 378 -0.83 -1.98 11.54
C ARG A 378 -0.89 -2.72 10.21
N LEU A 379 -1.46 -2.04 9.22
CA LEU A 379 -1.24 -2.34 7.82
C LEU A 379 -0.21 -1.35 7.25
N SER A 380 0.82 -1.85 6.58
CA SER A 380 1.74 -1.02 5.82
C SER A 380 1.41 -1.08 4.33
N ILE A 381 1.39 0.08 3.69
CA ILE A 381 1.22 0.23 2.24
C ILE A 381 2.48 0.90 1.69
N LEU A 382 3.03 0.33 0.63
CA LEU A 382 4.17 0.89 -0.09
C LEU A 382 3.80 1.10 -1.56
N ILE A 383 3.84 2.35 -2.01
CA ILE A 383 3.75 2.68 -3.44
C ILE A 383 5.12 2.42 -4.08
N LEU A 384 5.16 1.47 -5.00
CA LEU A 384 6.37 1.00 -5.65
C LEU A 384 6.77 1.89 -6.84
N ASN A 385 7.98 1.64 -7.36
CA ASN A 385 8.54 2.31 -8.54
C ASN A 385 8.71 3.83 -8.42
N GLN A 386 8.69 4.37 -7.19
CA GLN A 386 8.86 5.78 -6.88
C GLN A 386 7.94 6.71 -7.70
N LYS A 387 6.82 6.18 -8.21
CA LYS A 387 5.85 6.97 -8.94
C LYS A 387 5.15 7.90 -7.95
N ASN A 388 4.94 9.14 -8.36
CA ASN A 388 4.02 9.98 -7.61
C ASN A 388 2.63 9.37 -7.69
N TYR A 389 1.91 9.49 -6.59
CA TYR A 389 0.50 9.16 -6.51
C TYR A 389 -0.27 10.38 -6.05
N THR A 390 -1.52 10.50 -6.46
CA THR A 390 -2.43 11.56 -6.03
C THR A 390 -3.29 11.08 -4.84
N GLU A 391 -4.05 12.00 -4.26
CA GLU A 391 -5.13 11.64 -3.33
C GLU A 391 -6.14 10.67 -3.94
N GLU A 392 -6.49 10.86 -5.21
CA GLU A 392 -7.41 9.97 -5.92
C GLU A 392 -6.84 8.55 -6.03
N ASP A 393 -5.54 8.43 -6.35
CA ASP A 393 -4.85 7.14 -6.38
C ASP A 393 -4.88 6.47 -5.00
N TYR A 394 -4.53 7.22 -3.94
CA TYR A 394 -4.59 6.72 -2.56
C TYR A 394 -5.98 6.19 -2.19
N ASN A 395 -7.02 6.98 -2.48
CA ASN A 395 -8.39 6.64 -2.16
C ASN A 395 -8.87 5.39 -2.91
N LYS A 396 -8.43 5.19 -4.16
CA LYS A 396 -8.69 3.95 -4.92
C LYS A 396 -8.02 2.75 -4.29
N ILE A 397 -6.72 2.86 -3.97
CA ILE A 397 -5.93 1.81 -3.31
C ILE A 397 -6.59 1.42 -1.98
N TRP A 398 -6.98 2.41 -1.18
CA TRP A 398 -7.60 2.17 0.12
C TRP A 398 -9.00 1.55 0.00
N ARG A 399 -9.82 1.99 -0.96
CA ARG A 399 -11.12 1.36 -1.25
C ARG A 399 -10.97 -0.10 -1.65
N MET A 400 -9.95 -0.46 -2.44
CA MET A 400 -9.71 -1.84 -2.82
C MET A 400 -9.46 -2.72 -1.59
N TYR A 401 -8.59 -2.29 -0.68
CA TYR A 401 -8.37 -3.00 0.58
C TYR A 401 -9.68 -3.12 1.39
N LYS A 402 -10.41 -2.00 1.56
CA LYS A 402 -11.67 -1.96 2.33
C LYS A 402 -12.80 -2.83 1.73
N LYS A 403 -12.84 -3.01 0.40
CA LYS A 403 -13.78 -3.94 -0.29
C LYS A 403 -13.64 -5.36 0.28
N TYR A 404 -12.42 -5.83 0.46
CA TYR A 404 -12.14 -7.19 0.95
C TYR A 404 -12.19 -7.29 2.47
N GLU A 405 -11.92 -6.20 3.19
CA GLU A 405 -12.12 -6.13 4.63
C GLU A 405 -13.60 -6.34 5.01
N LYS A 406 -14.53 -5.61 4.38
CA LYS A 406 -15.98 -5.76 4.64
C LYS A 406 -16.49 -7.17 4.34
N LYS A 407 -16.06 -7.77 3.23
CA LYS A 407 -16.39 -9.16 2.88
C LYS A 407 -15.90 -10.15 3.94
N SER A 408 -14.71 -9.92 4.49
CA SER A 408 -14.12 -10.77 5.54
C SER A 408 -14.95 -10.72 6.82
N PHE A 409 -15.43 -9.54 7.22
CA PHE A 409 -16.23 -9.36 8.43
C PHE A 409 -17.64 -9.98 8.33
N ASN A 410 -18.32 -9.81 7.20
CA ASN A 410 -19.64 -10.42 7.00
C ASN A 410 -19.59 -11.95 7.06
N THR A 411 -18.51 -12.57 6.57
CA THR A 411 -18.31 -14.02 6.67
C THR A 411 -18.06 -14.45 8.13
N ILE A 412 -17.22 -13.72 8.88
CA ILE A 412 -16.91 -14.04 10.29
C ILE A 412 -18.13 -13.89 11.20
N GLU A 413 -18.97 -12.86 11.01
CA GLU A 413 -20.19 -12.68 11.79
C GLU A 413 -21.24 -13.78 11.52
N ARG A 414 -21.31 -14.27 10.28
CA ARG A 414 -22.20 -15.37 9.90
C ARG A 414 -21.79 -16.68 10.56
N TYR A 415 -20.50 -17.01 10.54
CA TYR A 415 -19.95 -18.17 11.24
C TYR A 415 -20.14 -18.10 12.77
N ARG A 416 -20.03 -16.91 13.39
CA ARG A 416 -20.30 -16.77 14.84
C ARG A 416 -21.76 -17.00 15.21
N LYS A 417 -22.70 -16.65 14.33
CA LYS A 417 -24.14 -16.90 14.56
C LYS A 417 -24.54 -18.36 14.35
N GLU A 418 -23.84 -19.09 13.49
CA GLU A 418 -24.15 -20.50 13.20
C GLU A 418 -23.55 -21.50 14.22
N TYR A 419 -22.55 -21.09 15.01
CA TYR A 419 -21.86 -21.97 15.96
C TYR A 419 -21.98 -21.56 17.43
N VAL A 420 -22.68 -20.45 17.73
CA VAL A 420 -22.98 -20.00 19.11
C VAL A 420 -24.48 -19.70 19.28
N GLY A 421 -25.31 -20.19 18.34
CA GLY A 421 -26.78 -20.10 18.37
C GLY A 421 -27.42 -21.36 18.90
#